data_AF-A0AAU8BRT8-F1
#
_entry.id   AF-A0AAU8BRT8-F1
#
_cell.length_a   1.000
_cell.length_b   1.000
_cell.length_c   1.000
_cell.angle_alpha   90.00
_cell.angle_beta   90.00
_cell.angle_gamma   90.00
#
_symmetry.space_group_name_H-M   'P 1'
#
loop_
_entity.id
_entity.type
_entity.pdbx_description
1 polymer ?
#
loop_
_entity_poly.entity_id
_entity_poly.type
_entity_poly.pdbx_seq_one_letter_code
_entity_poly.pdbx_strand_id
1 'polypeptide(L)'
;MLLVKKVCSKAAVCGLVFVSLAMVQNAQAMSHAESIATRQSAFERIESQTERVADQVSKSQVDWQALQVASEQLLEDSLLLSAAFPVGSQQGSKAKESVWKKPAKFQQLLTDMQQGYQQVVDGVQSQSVESVEAGLDAANSTCRSCHRSYRSRW
;
A
#
# COMPACT_ATOMS: atom_id res chain seq x y z
N MET A 1 32.82 -52.21 -28.65
CA MET A 1 32.11 -52.18 -29.95
C MET A 1 30.79 -51.45 -29.72
N LEU A 2 30.73 -50.15 -30.02
CA LEU A 2 30.43 -49.54 -31.33
C LEU A 2 28.96 -49.68 -31.77
N LEU A 3 28.38 -48.50 -32.02
CA LEU A 3 27.39 -48.16 -33.05
C LEU A 3 25.90 -48.04 -32.68
N VAL A 4 25.57 -46.80 -32.32
CA VAL A 4 24.35 -46.05 -32.63
C VAL A 4 23.76 -46.39 -34.01
N LYS A 5 22.44 -46.60 -34.10
CA LYS A 5 21.64 -46.24 -35.28
C LYS A 5 20.27 -45.67 -34.88
N LYS A 6 19.91 -44.58 -35.56
CA LYS A 6 18.78 -43.70 -35.34
C LYS A 6 17.54 -44.11 -36.18
N VAL A 7 16.44 -43.41 -35.87
CA VAL A 7 15.32 -42.92 -36.72
C VAL A 7 14.08 -43.82 -36.88
N CYS A 8 12.90 -43.28 -36.49
CA CYS A 8 11.84 -42.75 -37.40
C CYS A 8 10.38 -43.08 -36.97
N SER A 9 9.71 -42.04 -36.46
CA SER A 9 8.36 -41.54 -36.80
C SER A 9 7.17 -42.50 -37.02
N LYS A 10 6.05 -42.24 -36.32
CA LYS A 10 4.82 -41.65 -36.90
C LYS A 10 3.76 -41.32 -35.83
N ALA A 11 2.96 -40.31 -36.15
CA ALA A 11 2.10 -39.53 -35.27
C ALA A 11 0.75 -40.20 -34.94
N ALA A 12 0.16 -39.82 -33.81
CA ALA A 12 -1.29 -39.83 -33.59
C ALA A 12 -1.67 -38.57 -32.81
N VAL A 13 -2.08 -37.54 -33.55
CA VAL A 13 -2.66 -36.31 -33.03
C VAL A 13 -4.15 -36.61 -32.77
N CYS A 14 -4.56 -36.63 -31.51
CA CYS A 14 -5.97 -36.60 -31.13
C CYS A 14 -6.21 -35.27 -30.41
N GLY A 15 -6.80 -34.32 -31.12
CA GLY A 15 -6.97 -32.94 -30.68
C GLY A 15 -7.96 -32.84 -29.52
N LEU A 16 -7.46 -32.47 -28.35
CA LEU A 16 -8.24 -31.81 -27.31
C LEU A 16 -8.09 -30.31 -27.53
N VAL A 17 -9.09 -29.69 -28.14
CA VAL A 17 -9.18 -28.23 -28.21
C VAL A 17 -9.58 -27.74 -26.82
N PHE A 18 -8.59 -27.52 -25.96
CA PHE A 18 -8.77 -26.69 -24.78
C PHE A 18 -8.92 -25.25 -25.26
N VAL A 19 -10.16 -24.77 -25.35
CA VAL A 19 -10.41 -23.32 -25.44
C VAL A 19 -10.08 -22.74 -24.06
N SER A 20 -8.80 -22.40 -23.89
CA SER A 20 -8.36 -21.58 -22.76
C SER A 20 -8.96 -20.19 -22.93
N LEU A 21 -10.06 -19.94 -22.23
CA LEU A 21 -10.65 -18.62 -22.05
C LEU A 21 -9.65 -17.77 -21.26
N ALA A 22 -8.73 -17.13 -21.97
CA ALA A 22 -7.86 -16.12 -21.38
C ALA A 22 -8.74 -14.96 -20.92
N MET A 23 -9.01 -14.89 -19.62
CA MET A 23 -9.54 -13.68 -19.01
C MET A 23 -8.47 -12.61 -19.17
N VAL A 24 -8.61 -11.76 -20.19
CA VAL A 24 -7.85 -10.50 -20.28
C VAL A 24 -8.36 -9.63 -19.13
N GLN A 25 -7.66 -9.69 -18.00
CA GLN A 25 -7.76 -8.65 -16.99
C GLN A 25 -7.12 -7.39 -17.58
N ASN A 26 -7.94 -6.54 -18.22
CA ASN A 26 -7.54 -5.18 -18.53
C ASN A 26 -7.42 -4.42 -17.21
N ALA A 27 -6.26 -4.48 -16.56
CA ALA A 27 -5.87 -3.48 -15.60
C ALA A 27 -5.74 -2.16 -16.35
N GLN A 28 -6.80 -1.35 -16.38
CA GLN A 28 -6.72 0.00 -16.90
C GLN A 28 -5.72 0.75 -16.02
N ALA A 29 -4.55 1.06 -16.57
CA ALA A 29 -3.56 1.84 -15.86
C ALA A 29 -4.19 3.20 -15.52
N MET A 30 -4.25 3.54 -14.22
CA MET A 30 -4.73 4.85 -13.79
C MET A 30 -3.89 5.94 -14.46
N SER A 31 -4.54 6.99 -14.93
CA SER A 31 -3.83 8.16 -15.40
C SER A 31 -3.01 8.76 -14.26
N HIS A 32 -2.00 9.57 -14.60
CA HIS A 32 -1.23 10.30 -13.59
C HIS A 32 -2.12 11.20 -12.74
N ALA A 33 -3.12 11.85 -13.33
CA ALA A 33 -4.05 12.72 -12.62
C ALA A 33 -4.89 11.94 -11.59
N GLU A 34 -5.42 10.77 -11.98
CA GLU A 34 -6.16 9.90 -11.06
C GLU A 34 -5.25 9.39 -9.95
N SER A 35 -4.02 8.96 -10.28
CA SER A 35 -3.05 8.49 -9.27
C SER A 35 -2.70 9.60 -8.25
N ILE A 36 -2.56 10.84 -8.71
CA ILE A 36 -2.33 12.02 -7.87
C ILE A 36 -3.53 12.26 -6.94
N ALA A 37 -4.75 12.29 -7.48
CA ALA A 37 -5.96 12.49 -6.71
C ALA A 37 -6.13 11.39 -5.65
N THR A 38 -5.93 10.13 -6.04
CA THR A 38 -6.04 8.97 -5.15
C THR A 38 -5.08 9.05 -3.98
N ARG A 39 -3.78 9.34 -4.20
CA ARG A 39 -2.84 9.48 -3.06
C ARG A 39 -3.16 10.69 -2.18
N GLN A 40 -3.64 11.80 -2.74
CA GLN A 40 -3.99 12.99 -1.97
C GLN A 40 -5.17 12.70 -1.05
N SER A 41 -6.24 12.12 -1.59
CA SER A 41 -7.40 11.73 -0.78
C SER A 41 -7.06 10.66 0.26
N ALA A 42 -6.17 9.71 -0.05
CA ALA A 42 -5.69 8.75 0.94
C ALA A 42 -4.93 9.44 2.08
N PHE A 43 -4.02 10.38 1.78
CA PHE A 43 -3.32 11.14 2.83
C PHE A 43 -4.26 11.98 3.70
N GLU A 44 -5.28 12.62 3.10
CA GLU A 44 -6.29 13.39 3.85
C GLU A 44 -7.10 12.50 4.81
N ARG A 45 -7.52 11.31 4.34
CA ARG A 45 -8.20 10.35 5.20
C ARG A 45 -7.29 9.81 6.30
N ILE A 46 -6.04 9.50 5.98
CA ILE A 46 -5.05 9.04 6.97
C ILE A 46 -4.86 10.09 8.06
N GLU A 47 -4.70 11.36 7.71
CA GLU A 47 -4.58 12.46 8.67
C GLU A 47 -5.81 12.51 9.59
N SER A 48 -7.00 12.60 9.01
CA SER A 48 -8.26 12.69 9.77
C SER A 48 -8.51 11.47 10.67
N GLN A 49 -8.24 10.26 10.19
CA GLN A 49 -8.44 9.05 10.99
C GLN A 49 -7.36 8.89 12.07
N THR A 50 -6.13 9.31 11.81
CA THR A 50 -5.05 9.32 12.82
C THR A 50 -5.44 10.21 14.00
N GLU A 51 -5.94 11.42 13.73
CA GLU A 51 -6.46 12.33 14.75
C GLU A 51 -7.64 11.71 15.51
N ARG A 52 -8.61 11.13 14.79
CA ARG A 52 -9.77 10.48 15.40
C ARG A 52 -9.38 9.35 16.35
N VAL A 53 -8.43 8.49 15.96
CA VAL A 53 -7.96 7.40 16.81
C VAL A 53 -7.26 7.94 18.04
N ALA A 54 -6.35 8.92 17.86
CA ALA A 54 -5.63 9.56 18.96
C ALA A 54 -6.58 10.22 19.98
N ASP A 55 -7.55 11.00 19.50
CA ASP A 55 -8.54 11.67 20.34
C ASP A 55 -9.37 10.65 21.13
N GLN A 56 -9.74 9.53 20.51
CA GLN A 56 -10.57 8.53 21.13
C GLN A 56 -9.84 7.74 22.23
N VAL A 57 -8.56 7.38 22.01
CA VAL A 57 -7.78 6.68 23.04
C VAL A 57 -7.37 7.59 24.21
N SER A 58 -7.38 8.91 24.00
CA SER A 58 -7.14 9.89 25.07
C SER A 58 -8.30 10.04 26.07
N LYS A 59 -9.49 9.49 25.76
CA LYS A 59 -10.67 9.59 26.62
C LYS A 59 -10.57 8.64 27.80
N SER A 60 -11.23 9.01 28.91
CA SER A 60 -11.35 8.15 30.10
C SER A 60 -12.06 6.82 29.83
N GLN A 61 -12.94 6.80 28.84
CA GLN A 61 -13.59 5.60 28.33
C GLN A 61 -13.41 5.53 26.82
N VAL A 62 -12.62 4.55 26.38
CA VAL A 62 -12.38 4.27 24.96
C VAL A 62 -13.58 3.50 24.40
N ASP A 63 -14.20 4.03 23.35
CA ASP A 63 -15.16 3.27 22.54
C ASP A 63 -14.41 2.53 21.42
N TRP A 64 -14.07 1.28 21.74
CA TRP A 64 -13.32 0.35 20.90
C TRP A 64 -14.08 -0.05 19.63
N GLN A 65 -15.41 -0.07 19.67
CA GLN A 65 -16.22 -0.42 18.50
C GLN A 65 -16.10 0.66 17.42
N ALA A 66 -16.08 1.93 17.82
CA ALA A 66 -15.80 3.04 16.90
C ALA A 66 -14.36 3.02 16.37
N LEU A 67 -13.40 2.53 17.16
CA LEU A 67 -12.00 2.41 16.75
C LEU A 67 -11.75 1.28 15.75
N GLN A 68 -12.52 0.19 15.78
CA GLN A 68 -12.33 -0.94 14.87
C GLN A 68 -12.33 -0.47 13.42
N VAL A 69 -13.41 0.21 13.00
CA VAL A 69 -13.57 0.71 11.63
C VAL A 69 -12.51 1.76 11.28
N ALA A 70 -12.19 2.67 12.20
CA ALA A 70 -11.20 3.71 11.96
C ALA A 70 -9.78 3.14 11.76
N SER A 71 -9.40 2.15 12.57
CA SER A 71 -8.09 1.49 12.49
C SER A 71 -7.92 0.69 11.20
N GLU A 72 -8.96 -0.01 10.76
CA GLU A 72 -8.95 -0.77 9.51
C GLU A 72 -8.85 0.17 8.29
N GLN A 73 -9.60 1.27 8.30
CA GLN A 73 -9.52 2.29 7.24
C GLN A 73 -8.12 2.94 7.17
N LEU A 74 -7.50 3.22 8.31
CA LEU A 74 -6.12 3.72 8.35
C LEU A 74 -5.14 2.78 7.66
N LEU A 75 -5.23 1.48 7.99
CA LEU A 75 -4.36 0.48 7.39
C LEU A 75 -4.63 0.35 5.87
N GLU A 76 -5.89 0.28 5.45
CA GLU A 76 -6.28 0.18 4.04
C GLU A 76 -5.76 1.38 3.22
N ASP A 77 -6.02 2.60 3.69
CA ASP A 77 -5.56 3.82 3.02
C ASP A 77 -4.02 3.88 2.96
N SER A 78 -3.34 3.42 4.01
CA SER A 78 -1.87 3.37 4.05
C SER A 78 -1.28 2.39 3.03
N LEU A 79 -1.96 1.27 2.78
CA LEU A 79 -1.54 0.25 1.80
C LEU A 79 -1.73 0.74 0.36
N LEU A 80 -2.84 1.44 0.10
CA LEU A 80 -3.16 2.02 -1.22
C LEU A 80 -2.04 2.95 -1.74
N LEU A 81 -1.35 3.65 -0.85
CA LEU A 81 -0.25 4.54 -1.21
C LEU A 81 0.92 3.82 -1.92
N SER A 82 1.11 2.52 -1.72
CA SER A 82 2.21 1.76 -2.35
C SER A 82 2.11 1.74 -3.88
N ALA A 83 0.90 1.82 -4.43
CA ALA A 83 0.66 1.81 -5.87
C ALA A 83 0.40 3.21 -6.47
N ALA A 84 0.28 4.25 -5.64
CA ALA A 84 -0.24 5.55 -6.04
C ALA A 84 0.83 6.56 -6.53
N PHE A 85 2.06 6.09 -6.76
CA PHE A 85 3.21 6.91 -7.22
C PHE A 85 3.83 6.39 -8.53
N PRO A 86 3.06 6.23 -9.63
CA PRO A 86 3.63 5.82 -10.90
C PRO A 86 4.69 6.84 -11.37
N VAL A 87 5.75 6.33 -12.01
CA VAL A 87 6.82 7.16 -12.58
C VAL A 87 6.21 8.16 -13.55
N GLY A 88 6.60 9.44 -13.44
CA GLY A 88 6.05 10.51 -14.29
C GLY A 88 4.86 11.26 -13.67
N SER A 89 4.36 10.84 -12.51
CA SER A 89 3.25 11.51 -11.81
C SER A 89 3.67 12.69 -10.92
N GLN A 90 4.82 13.33 -11.17
CA GLN A 90 5.26 14.51 -10.43
C GLN A 90 4.46 15.77 -10.80
N GLN A 91 4.15 15.94 -12.08
CA GLN A 91 3.56 17.17 -12.60
C GLN A 91 2.18 17.42 -11.97
N GLY A 92 1.96 18.64 -11.46
CA GLY A 92 0.71 18.99 -10.80
C GLY A 92 0.56 18.42 -9.38
N SER A 93 1.62 17.88 -8.78
CA SER A 93 1.60 17.36 -7.41
C SER A 93 2.72 17.95 -6.56
N LYS A 94 2.63 17.78 -5.24
CA LYS A 94 3.69 18.16 -4.29
C LYS A 94 4.78 17.08 -4.15
N ALA A 95 4.73 15.99 -4.90
CA ALA A 95 5.75 14.94 -4.84
C ALA A 95 7.05 15.43 -5.52
N LYS A 96 8.17 15.36 -4.79
CA LYS A 96 9.51 15.66 -5.34
C LYS A 96 9.98 14.51 -6.22
N GLU A 97 10.85 14.81 -7.19
CA GLU A 97 11.52 13.79 -8.02
C GLU A 97 12.29 12.73 -7.20
N SER A 98 12.67 13.07 -5.97
CA SER A 98 13.36 12.16 -5.05
C SER A 98 12.56 10.90 -4.74
N VAL A 99 11.22 10.91 -4.88
CA VAL A 99 10.37 9.71 -4.77
C VAL A 99 10.86 8.62 -5.72
N TRP A 100 11.07 8.98 -6.98
CA TRP A 100 11.48 8.02 -8.03
C TRP A 100 13.00 7.86 -8.14
N LYS A 101 13.80 8.85 -7.70
CA LYS A 101 15.27 8.74 -7.67
C LYS A 101 15.78 7.92 -6.47
N LYS A 102 14.99 7.80 -5.40
CA LYS A 102 15.32 7.04 -4.17
C LYS A 102 14.16 6.12 -3.75
N PRO A 103 13.70 5.21 -4.62
CA PRO A 103 12.46 4.48 -4.40
C PRO A 103 12.54 3.56 -3.18
N ALA A 104 13.70 2.96 -2.90
CA ALA A 104 13.87 2.06 -1.76
C ALA A 104 13.59 2.73 -0.41
N LYS A 105 14.15 3.93 -0.16
CA LYS A 105 13.93 4.63 1.11
C LYS A 105 12.52 5.23 1.20
N PHE A 106 11.95 5.64 0.08
CA PHE A 106 10.54 6.07 0.03
C PHE A 106 9.60 4.91 0.40
N GLN A 107 9.77 3.76 -0.25
CA GLN A 107 8.96 2.57 0.00
C GLN A 107 9.14 2.05 1.43
N GLN A 108 10.37 2.07 1.96
CA GLN A 108 10.60 1.69 3.36
C GLN A 108 9.77 2.55 4.32
N LEU A 109 9.72 3.87 4.13
CA LEU A 109 8.91 4.75 4.99
C LEU A 109 7.41 4.49 4.87
N LEU A 110 6.92 4.12 3.67
CA LEU A 110 5.53 3.68 3.52
C LEU A 110 5.27 2.38 4.28
N THR A 111 6.19 1.42 4.18
CA THR A 111 6.09 0.15 4.91
C THR A 111 6.17 0.33 6.42
N ASP A 112 7.05 1.20 6.92
CA ASP A 112 7.16 1.53 8.34
C ASP A 112 5.85 2.17 8.85
N MET A 113 5.23 3.04 8.04
CA MET A 113 3.93 3.65 8.36
C MET A 113 2.81 2.61 8.43
N GLN A 114 2.76 1.71 7.45
CA GLN A 114 1.80 0.61 7.39
C GLN A 114 1.93 -0.32 8.60
N GLN A 115 3.16 -0.62 9.04
CA GLN A 115 3.42 -1.40 10.26
C GLN A 115 2.92 -0.69 11.52
N GLY A 116 3.11 0.63 11.63
CA GLY A 116 2.54 1.43 12.71
C GLY A 116 1.00 1.32 12.76
N TYR A 117 0.34 1.44 11.61
CA TYR A 117 -1.12 1.29 11.56
C TYR A 117 -1.61 -0.14 11.74
N GLN A 118 -0.83 -1.16 11.36
CA GLN A 118 -1.13 -2.54 11.74
C GLN A 118 -1.09 -2.71 13.26
N GLN A 119 -0.11 -2.12 13.93
CA GLN A 119 -0.03 -2.13 15.40
C GLN A 119 -1.21 -1.39 16.05
N VAL A 120 -1.73 -0.33 15.41
CA VAL A 120 -2.99 0.31 15.83
C VAL A 120 -4.16 -0.67 15.73
N VAL A 121 -4.30 -1.40 14.62
CA VAL A 121 -5.36 -2.42 14.46
C VAL A 121 -5.25 -3.49 15.55
N ASP A 122 -4.05 -4.03 15.78
CA ASP A 122 -3.80 -5.05 16.79
C ASP A 122 -4.09 -4.52 18.22
N GLY A 123 -3.73 -3.25 18.48
CA GLY A 123 -4.03 -2.55 19.72
C GLY A 123 -5.53 -2.36 19.95
N VAL A 124 -6.28 -2.04 18.90
CA VAL A 124 -7.75 -1.92 18.97
C VAL A 124 -8.40 -3.28 19.24
N GLN A 125 -7.97 -4.33 18.54
CA GLN A 125 -8.50 -5.69 18.73
C GLN A 125 -8.22 -6.23 20.14
N SER A 126 -7.05 -5.93 20.69
CA SER A 126 -6.65 -6.31 22.05
C SER A 126 -7.11 -5.32 23.13
N GLN A 127 -7.77 -4.21 22.74
CA GLN A 127 -8.19 -3.13 23.64
C GLN A 127 -7.03 -2.54 24.48
N SER A 128 -5.85 -2.44 23.88
CA SER A 128 -4.63 -1.92 24.50
C SER A 128 -4.35 -0.49 24.03
N VAL A 129 -4.57 0.49 24.93
CA VAL A 129 -4.25 1.91 24.68
C VAL A 129 -2.76 2.08 24.38
N GLU A 130 -1.89 1.43 25.16
CA GLU A 130 -0.43 1.47 24.97
C GLU A 130 -0.02 1.02 23.57
N SER A 131 -0.62 -0.08 23.06
CA SER A 131 -0.32 -0.57 21.72
C SER A 131 -0.81 0.39 20.63
N VAL A 132 -1.99 0.99 20.82
CA VAL A 132 -2.51 2.00 19.88
C VAL A 132 -1.61 3.23 19.84
N GLU A 133 -1.23 3.78 21.00
CA GLU A 133 -0.34 4.94 21.10
C GLU A 133 1.03 4.66 20.48
N ALA A 134 1.63 3.51 20.78
CA ALA A 134 2.91 3.10 20.19
C ALA A 134 2.83 2.96 18.65
N GLY A 135 1.72 2.42 18.13
CA GLY A 135 1.48 2.33 16.68
C GLY A 135 1.31 3.71 16.02
N LEU A 136 0.56 4.62 16.66
CA LEU A 136 0.40 6.01 16.21
C LEU A 136 1.75 6.75 16.18
N ASP A 137 2.56 6.61 17.22
CA ASP A 137 3.88 7.23 17.29
C ASP A 137 4.82 6.69 16.20
N ALA A 138 4.84 5.38 16.00
CA ALA A 138 5.59 4.74 14.93
C ALA A 138 5.18 5.31 13.57
N ALA A 139 3.88 5.37 13.26
CA ALA A 139 3.38 5.93 12.01
C ALA A 139 3.73 7.43 11.87
N ASN A 140 3.47 8.25 12.88
CA ASN A 140 3.72 9.70 12.87
C ASN A 140 5.19 10.07 12.65
N SER A 141 6.11 9.26 13.17
CA SER A 141 7.55 9.44 12.96
C SER A 141 7.93 9.37 11.46
N THR A 142 7.20 8.57 10.68
CA THR A 142 7.39 8.43 9.23
C THR A 142 6.83 9.63 8.48
N CYS A 143 5.69 10.20 8.90
CA CYS A 143 5.04 11.36 8.27
C CYS A 143 6.02 12.52 8.14
N ARG A 144 6.68 12.88 9.24
CA ARG A 144 7.68 13.96 9.28
C ARG A 144 8.88 13.65 8.39
N SER A 145 9.42 12.44 8.48
CA SER A 145 10.62 12.01 7.75
C SER A 145 10.39 11.94 6.25
N CYS A 146 9.23 11.43 5.84
CA CYS A 146 8.81 11.31 4.46
C CYS A 146 8.53 12.70 3.86
N HIS A 147 7.71 13.52 4.51
CA HIS A 147 7.38 14.86 4.00
C HIS A 147 8.61 15.75 3.83
N ARG A 148 9.59 15.71 4.76
CA ARG A 148 10.84 16.47 4.62
C ARG A 148 11.62 16.07 3.36
N SER A 149 11.65 14.78 3.05
CA SER A 149 12.50 14.20 2.00
C SER A 149 11.82 14.18 0.62
N TYR A 150 10.50 14.04 0.57
CA TYR A 150 9.76 13.66 -0.63
C TYR A 150 8.58 14.58 -0.99
N ARG A 151 8.15 15.49 -0.10
CA ARG A 151 7.07 16.44 -0.37
C ARG A 151 7.60 17.88 -0.45
N SER A 152 7.15 18.63 -1.45
CA SER A 152 7.38 20.06 -1.57
C SER A 152 6.49 20.85 -0.60
N ARG A 153 7.00 21.97 -0.10
CA ARG A 153 6.21 22.95 0.66
C ARG A 153 5.49 23.96 -0.25
N TRP A 154 5.92 24.04 -1.50
CA TRP A 154 5.50 24.95 -2.54
C TRP A 154 4.82 24.15 -3.65
#